data_AF-A0AA36IQG1-F1
#
_entry.id   AF-A0AA36IQG1-F1
#
_cell.length_a   1.000
_cell.length_b   1.000
_cell.length_c   1.000
_cell.angle_alpha   90.00
_cell.angle_beta   90.00
_cell.angle_gamma   90.00
#
_symmetry.space_group_name_H-M   'P 1'
#
loop_
_entity.id
_entity.type
_entity.pdbx_description
1 polymer ?
#
loop_
_entity_poly.entity_id
_entity_poly.type
_entity_poly.pdbx_seq_one_letter_code
_entity_poly.pdbx_strand_id
1 'polypeptide(L)'
;MFRVLGFCLVAWARAEPACTSRAVESAAPARPCLCAFDVDRTLTGFQELLSECPRNLVMEGIKDYAYLYATPRGFGFLTLSQLSQGLNTTFCRNCYLGIASAGGVGLDDEKQAILAALKAAASAEASAAMPNWTTEADVTLQEQTPPPFVAWCPEGQKHLCTAKIVEWYRARDVPILDEDVYFFDDKEDNVRPFTGTSYNALQVSCGTRNGTRGLCGGTLQEAQPAKGVFLCHGAAQVCAQDLDSPRLI
;
A
#
# COMPACT_ATOMS: atom_id res chain seq x y z
N MET A 1 -20.61 -51.96 40.65
CA MET A 1 -20.20 -51.61 39.27
C MET A 1 -20.96 -50.35 38.86
N PHE A 2 -20.36 -49.16 39.01
CA PHE A 2 -20.90 -47.92 38.46
C PHE A 2 -19.94 -47.44 37.37
N ARG A 3 -20.41 -47.43 36.12
CA ARG A 3 -19.69 -46.88 34.96
C ARG A 3 -19.73 -45.35 35.06
N VAL A 4 -18.58 -44.73 35.24
CA VAL A 4 -18.39 -43.29 35.05
C VAL A 4 -18.26 -43.05 33.53
N LEU A 5 -19.25 -42.37 32.95
CA LEU A 5 -19.19 -41.86 31.57
C LEU A 5 -18.35 -40.57 31.59
N GLY A 6 -17.16 -40.64 30.98
CA GLY A 6 -16.30 -39.47 30.77
C GLY A 6 -16.90 -38.55 29.72
N PHE A 7 -17.21 -37.32 30.11
CA PHE A 7 -17.51 -36.24 29.17
C PHE A 7 -16.20 -35.74 28.56
N CYS A 8 -16.00 -35.99 27.27
CA CYS A 8 -15.01 -35.27 26.46
C CYS A 8 -15.48 -33.83 26.30
N LEU A 9 -14.87 -32.91 27.05
CA LEU A 9 -14.94 -31.47 26.78
C LEU A 9 -14.11 -31.22 25.51
N VAL A 10 -14.78 -31.10 24.37
CA VAL A 10 -14.17 -30.55 23.16
C VAL A 10 -13.97 -29.06 23.43
N ALA A 11 -12.73 -28.65 23.68
CA ALA A 11 -12.37 -27.25 23.78
C ALA A 11 -12.52 -26.62 22.38
N TRP A 12 -13.50 -25.73 22.23
CA TRP A 12 -13.61 -24.89 21.04
C TRP A 12 -12.48 -23.86 21.11
N ALA A 13 -11.39 -24.12 20.38
CA ALA A 13 -10.40 -23.09 20.11
C ALA A 13 -11.13 -21.95 19.38
N ARG A 14 -11.22 -20.77 20.02
CA ARG A 14 -11.68 -19.57 19.33
C ARG A 14 -10.64 -19.26 18.26
N ALA A 15 -11.04 -19.30 17.00
CA ALA A 15 -10.20 -18.80 15.92
C ALA A 15 -9.82 -17.35 16.24
N GLU A 16 -8.53 -17.03 16.17
CA GLU A 16 -8.08 -15.65 16.29
C GLU A 16 -8.72 -14.82 15.16
N PRO A 17 -9.16 -13.57 15.44
CA PRO A 17 -9.70 -12.72 14.40
C PRO A 17 -8.61 -12.44 13.38
N ALA A 18 -8.86 -12.77 12.11
CA ALA A 18 -7.85 -12.64 11.07
C ALA A 18 -7.48 -11.18 10.75
N CYS A 19 -8.32 -10.24 11.19
CA CYS A 19 -8.01 -8.82 11.15
C CYS A 19 -7.93 -8.24 12.56
N THR A 20 -6.87 -7.48 12.84
CA THR A 20 -6.77 -6.69 14.07
C THR A 20 -6.33 -5.27 13.74
N SER A 21 -7.19 -4.30 14.06
CA SER A 21 -6.81 -2.89 14.05
C SER A 21 -6.11 -2.58 15.38
N ARG A 22 -4.81 -2.27 15.34
CA ARG A 22 -4.15 -1.72 16.51
C ARG A 22 -4.44 -0.22 16.58
N ALA A 23 -4.99 0.21 17.71
CA ALA A 23 -5.02 1.62 18.07
C ALA A 23 -3.59 2.17 18.10
N VAL A 24 -3.45 3.41 17.65
CA VAL A 24 -2.21 4.16 17.44
C VAL A 24 -1.33 4.15 18.69
N GLU A 25 -0.31 3.29 18.71
CA GLU A 25 0.82 3.48 19.62
C GLU A 25 2.10 3.59 18.78
N SER A 26 2.62 4.82 18.74
CA SER A 26 3.70 5.33 17.90
C SER A 26 5.10 4.81 18.30
N ALA A 27 5.19 3.64 18.93
CA ALA A 27 6.48 3.01 19.19
C ALA A 27 7.11 2.55 17.87
N ALA A 28 8.42 2.75 17.73
CA ALA A 28 9.16 2.09 16.65
C ALA A 28 8.95 0.56 16.77
N PRO A 29 8.73 -0.14 15.64
CA PRO A 29 8.52 -1.56 15.67
C PRO A 29 9.80 -2.22 16.19
N ALA A 30 9.63 -3.20 17.08
CA ALA A 30 10.75 -3.94 17.66
C ALA A 30 11.51 -4.81 16.62
N ARG A 31 10.96 -4.94 15.41
CA ARG A 31 11.49 -5.70 14.28
C ARG A 31 11.34 -4.86 12.99
N PRO A 32 12.20 -5.06 11.98
CA PRO A 32 12.01 -4.44 10.66
C PRO A 32 10.64 -4.76 10.05
N CYS A 33 10.01 -3.76 9.44
CA CYS A 33 8.76 -3.88 8.71
C CYS A 33 8.90 -3.28 7.30
N LEU A 34 7.95 -3.59 6.42
CA LEU A 34 7.84 -3.03 5.08
C LEU A 34 6.50 -2.32 4.91
N CYS A 35 6.53 -1.06 4.45
CA CYS A 35 5.38 -0.43 3.81
C CYS A 35 5.62 -0.34 2.30
N ALA A 36 4.82 -1.04 1.51
CA ALA A 36 4.86 -0.97 0.06
C ALA A 36 3.59 -0.27 -0.47
N PHE A 37 3.74 0.48 -1.55
CA PHE A 37 2.65 1.31 -2.07
C PHE A 37 2.48 1.10 -3.58
N ASP A 38 1.24 1.10 -4.05
CA ASP A 38 0.97 1.57 -5.40
C ASP A 38 1.19 3.09 -5.46
N VAL A 39 1.37 3.64 -6.66
CA VAL A 39 1.60 5.08 -6.86
C VAL A 39 0.28 5.78 -7.20
N ASP A 40 -0.37 5.31 -8.25
CA ASP A 40 -1.47 5.98 -8.92
C ASP A 40 -2.72 5.95 -8.05
N ARG A 41 -3.21 7.11 -7.63
CA ARG A 41 -4.38 7.23 -6.72
C ARG A 41 -4.15 6.61 -5.34
N THR A 42 -2.90 6.35 -4.99
CA THR A 42 -2.45 5.93 -3.65
C THR A 42 -1.52 6.97 -3.04
N LEU A 43 -0.29 7.07 -3.56
CA LEU A 43 0.65 8.15 -3.24
C LEU A 43 0.34 9.44 -4.01
N THR A 44 -0.37 9.32 -5.12
CA THR A 44 -0.94 10.45 -5.88
C THR A 44 -2.45 10.49 -5.74
N GLY A 45 -3.08 11.58 -6.16
CA GLY A 45 -4.52 11.69 -6.35
C GLY A 45 -4.86 12.08 -7.79
N PHE A 46 -6.13 12.40 -8.06
CA PHE A 46 -6.53 12.97 -9.35
C PHE A 46 -5.74 14.23 -9.62
N GLN A 47 -5.17 14.32 -10.82
CA GLN A 47 -4.36 15.46 -11.23
C GLN A 47 -5.17 16.76 -11.13
N GLU A 48 -4.62 17.74 -10.40
CA GLU A 48 -5.10 19.13 -10.30
C GLU A 48 -6.54 19.31 -9.76
N LEU A 49 -7.16 18.25 -9.19
CA LEU A 49 -8.56 18.27 -8.73
C LEU A 49 -8.69 18.79 -7.28
N LEU A 50 -8.12 19.95 -6.99
CA LEU A 50 -8.05 20.49 -5.62
C LEU A 50 -9.41 20.89 -5.03
N SER A 51 -10.43 21.11 -5.87
CA SER A 51 -11.80 21.39 -5.39
C SER A 51 -12.43 20.20 -4.69
N GLU A 52 -12.14 18.98 -5.14
CA GLU A 52 -12.66 17.74 -4.55
C GLU A 52 -11.63 17.12 -3.59
N CYS A 53 -10.34 17.37 -3.83
CA CYS A 53 -9.22 16.85 -3.07
C CYS A 53 -8.37 17.99 -2.46
N PRO A 54 -8.93 18.77 -1.51
CA PRO A 54 -8.28 19.99 -1.01
C PRO A 54 -7.02 19.74 -0.17
N ARG A 55 -6.72 18.49 0.16
CA ARG A 55 -5.51 18.09 0.89
C ARG A 55 -4.39 17.59 -0.02
N ASN A 56 -4.61 17.57 -1.32
CA ASN A 56 -3.58 17.19 -2.27
C ASN A 56 -2.68 18.38 -2.58
N LEU A 57 -1.46 18.08 -3.01
CA LEU A 57 -0.47 19.07 -3.41
C LEU A 57 -0.12 18.88 -4.89
N VAL A 58 -0.41 19.90 -5.69
CA VAL A 58 -0.02 19.92 -7.11
C VAL A 58 1.46 20.29 -7.22
N MET A 59 2.22 19.44 -7.88
CA MET A 59 3.63 19.65 -8.24
C MET A 59 3.67 20.26 -9.65
N GLU A 60 3.49 21.57 -9.74
CA GLU A 60 3.49 22.28 -11.02
C GLU A 60 4.75 21.98 -11.84
N GLY A 61 4.58 21.75 -13.14
CA GLY A 61 5.68 21.45 -14.06
C GLY A 61 6.12 20.00 -14.09
N ILE A 62 5.77 19.17 -13.09
CA ILE A 62 6.00 17.73 -13.11
C ILE A 62 4.79 17.07 -13.74
N LYS A 63 4.97 16.43 -14.90
CA LYS A 63 3.87 15.76 -15.61
C LYS A 63 3.59 14.41 -14.97
N ASP A 64 2.31 14.15 -14.74
CA ASP A 64 1.79 12.86 -14.36
C ASP A 64 1.06 12.27 -15.57
N TYR A 65 1.56 11.11 -15.98
CA TYR A 65 1.09 10.41 -17.16
C TYR A 65 0.03 9.33 -16.84
N ALA A 66 -0.36 9.18 -15.59
CA ALA A 66 -1.44 8.30 -15.22
C ALA A 66 -2.77 8.84 -15.79
N TYR A 67 -3.58 7.94 -16.35
CA TYR A 67 -4.92 8.27 -16.84
C TYR A 67 -4.95 9.40 -17.89
N LEU A 68 -3.98 9.45 -18.81
CA LEU A 68 -3.86 10.46 -19.89
C LEU A 68 -5.17 10.77 -20.61
N TYR A 69 -6.01 9.74 -20.78
CA TYR A 69 -7.31 9.82 -21.43
C TYR A 69 -8.32 10.73 -20.71
N ALA A 70 -8.06 11.09 -19.47
CA ALA A 70 -8.95 11.89 -18.65
C ALA A 70 -8.66 13.40 -18.71
N THR A 71 -7.62 13.83 -19.43
CA THR A 71 -7.27 15.26 -19.55
C THR A 71 -7.20 15.69 -21.01
N PRO A 72 -7.74 16.88 -21.39
CA PRO A 72 -7.64 17.38 -22.76
C PRO A 72 -6.20 17.60 -23.25
N ARG A 73 -5.27 17.85 -22.32
CA ARG A 73 -3.84 18.03 -22.59
C ARG A 73 -3.11 16.71 -22.87
N GLY A 74 -3.77 15.58 -22.59
CA GLY A 74 -3.14 14.26 -22.62
C GLY A 74 -2.12 14.05 -21.50
N PHE A 75 -2.15 14.87 -20.43
CA PHE A 75 -1.47 14.69 -19.13
C PHE A 75 -2.02 15.74 -18.12
N GLY A 76 -1.81 15.49 -16.82
CA GLY A 76 -1.99 16.47 -15.76
C GLY A 76 -0.68 16.73 -15.00
N PHE A 77 -0.70 17.64 -14.02
CA PHE A 77 0.43 17.76 -13.10
C PHE A 77 0.37 16.72 -11.99
N LEU A 78 1.53 16.18 -11.63
CA LEU A 78 1.69 15.28 -10.50
C LEU A 78 1.04 15.89 -9.28
N THR A 79 0.09 15.16 -8.71
CA THR A 79 -0.70 15.64 -7.59
C THR A 79 -0.53 14.67 -6.44
N LEU A 80 0.27 15.04 -5.45
CA LEU A 80 0.59 14.21 -4.30
C LEU A 80 -0.62 14.09 -3.37
N SER A 81 -0.95 12.88 -2.95
CA SER A 81 -2.00 12.62 -1.97
C SER A 81 -1.63 13.12 -0.58
N GLN A 82 -2.61 13.20 0.33
CA GLN A 82 -2.32 13.51 1.73
C GLN A 82 -1.35 12.49 2.34
N LEU A 83 -1.46 11.21 1.95
CA LEU A 83 -0.57 10.16 2.43
C LEU A 83 0.88 10.43 2.07
N SER A 84 1.22 10.64 0.80
CA SER A 84 2.63 10.83 0.39
C SER A 84 3.26 12.07 1.02
N GLN A 85 2.49 13.14 1.20
CA GLN A 85 2.94 14.36 1.87
C GLN A 85 3.29 14.17 3.35
N GLY A 86 2.66 13.20 4.03
CA GLY A 86 2.79 13.02 5.49
C GLY A 86 3.19 11.62 5.93
N LEU A 87 3.80 10.81 5.06
CA LEU A 87 4.25 9.45 5.40
C LEU A 87 5.14 9.40 6.66
N ASN A 88 5.95 10.43 6.90
CA ASN A 88 6.76 10.57 8.12
C ASN A 88 5.95 10.71 9.42
N THR A 89 4.65 10.94 9.34
CA THR A 89 3.75 11.04 10.50
C THR A 89 2.98 9.74 10.76
N THR A 90 3.06 8.77 9.85
CA THR A 90 2.43 7.45 10.00
C THR A 90 3.40 6.46 10.63
N PHE A 91 2.95 5.23 10.89
CA PHE A 91 3.84 4.17 11.38
C PHE A 91 4.90 3.77 10.33
N CYS A 92 4.64 4.00 9.04
CA CYS A 92 5.54 3.63 7.94
C CYS A 92 6.88 4.38 7.99
N ARG A 93 6.97 5.52 8.69
CA ARG A 93 8.25 6.20 8.95
C ARG A 93 9.31 5.30 9.60
N ASN A 94 8.86 4.27 10.33
CA ASN A 94 9.71 3.32 11.03
C ASN A 94 9.92 2.01 10.23
N CYS A 95 9.39 1.91 9.01
CA CYS A 95 9.53 0.76 8.14
C CYS A 95 10.48 1.06 6.98
N TYR A 96 10.98 0.00 6.34
CA TYR A 96 11.50 0.11 4.98
C TYR A 96 10.35 0.39 4.02
N LEU A 97 10.62 1.09 2.91
CA LEU A 97 9.59 1.45 1.94
C LEU A 97 9.83 0.76 0.59
N GLY A 98 8.75 0.53 -0.15
CA GLY A 98 8.82 -0.01 -1.51
C GLY A 98 7.67 0.47 -2.39
N ILE A 99 7.79 0.24 -3.69
CA ILE A 99 6.74 0.52 -4.66
C ILE A 99 6.41 -0.76 -5.42
N ALA A 100 5.13 -1.06 -5.56
CA ALA A 100 4.61 -2.03 -6.52
C ALA A 100 3.50 -1.35 -7.31
N SER A 101 3.85 -0.70 -8.43
CA SER A 101 2.92 0.08 -9.26
C SER A 101 2.56 -0.63 -10.56
N ALA A 102 1.31 -0.47 -11.01
CA ALA A 102 0.84 -1.06 -12.27
C ALA A 102 1.22 -0.18 -13.47
N GLY A 103 1.25 1.14 -13.24
CA GLY A 103 1.83 2.08 -14.17
C GLY A 103 3.36 2.03 -14.17
N GLY A 104 3.94 2.75 -15.12
CA GLY A 104 5.38 2.97 -15.21
C GLY A 104 5.94 3.98 -14.20
N VAL A 105 5.08 4.57 -13.35
CA VAL A 105 5.41 5.70 -12.47
C VAL A 105 6.00 6.85 -13.29
N GLY A 106 5.25 7.34 -14.29
CA GLY A 106 5.65 8.46 -15.15
C GLY A 106 7.00 8.37 -15.87
N LEU A 107 7.45 9.55 -16.33
CA LEU A 107 8.82 9.80 -16.78
C LEU A 107 9.73 10.12 -15.58
N ASP A 108 11.03 10.33 -15.83
CA ASP A 108 12.04 10.53 -14.78
C ASP A 108 11.67 11.57 -13.72
N ASP A 109 11.05 12.71 -14.06
CA ASP A 109 10.70 13.74 -13.07
C ASP A 109 9.65 13.26 -12.04
N GLU A 110 8.65 12.49 -12.47
CA GLU A 110 7.65 11.90 -11.58
C GLU A 110 8.31 10.88 -10.63
N LYS A 111 9.15 10.00 -11.20
CA LYS A 111 9.93 9.02 -10.43
C LYS A 111 10.78 9.69 -9.37
N GLN A 112 11.49 10.77 -9.73
CA GLN A 112 12.32 11.52 -8.78
C GLN A 112 11.48 12.19 -7.69
N ALA A 113 10.34 12.78 -8.02
CA ALA A 113 9.46 13.39 -7.03
C ALA A 113 8.90 12.37 -6.04
N ILE A 114 8.43 11.21 -6.52
CA ILE A 114 7.97 10.12 -5.66
C ILE A 114 9.12 9.57 -4.80
N LEU A 115 10.31 9.36 -5.38
CA LEU A 115 11.48 8.90 -4.62
C LEU A 115 11.88 9.89 -3.53
N ALA A 116 11.85 11.19 -3.83
CA ALA A 116 12.15 12.24 -2.88
C ALA A 116 11.15 12.23 -1.71
N ALA A 117 9.85 12.07 -1.99
CA ALA A 117 8.83 11.93 -0.96
C ALA A 117 9.06 10.71 -0.07
N LEU A 118 9.39 9.55 -0.64
CA LEU A 118 9.70 8.33 0.12
C LEU A 118 10.95 8.49 0.99
N LYS A 119 12.05 9.01 0.43
CA LYS A 119 13.30 9.23 1.16
C LYS A 119 13.13 10.24 2.31
N ALA A 120 12.39 11.32 2.07
CA ALA A 120 12.09 12.31 3.09
C ALA A 120 11.22 11.75 4.23
N ALA A 121 10.44 10.69 3.95
CA ALA A 121 9.57 10.07 4.93
C ALA A 121 10.23 8.95 5.76
N ALA A 122 11.26 8.33 5.22
CA ALA A 122 11.91 7.17 5.80
C ALA A 122 12.88 7.53 6.93
N SER A 123 13.18 6.55 7.80
CA SER A 123 14.33 6.64 8.70
C SER A 123 15.63 6.80 7.89
N ALA A 124 16.69 7.32 8.52
CA ALA A 124 17.98 7.47 7.84
C ALA A 124 18.50 6.13 7.28
N GLU A 125 18.31 5.04 8.01
CA GLU A 125 18.68 3.69 7.59
C GLU A 125 17.83 3.21 6.39
N ALA A 126 16.51 3.33 6.47
CA ALA A 126 15.63 2.93 5.38
C ALA A 126 15.85 3.80 4.13
N SER A 127 16.07 5.10 4.29
CA SER A 127 16.40 6.01 3.18
C SER A 127 17.74 5.66 2.53
N ALA A 128 18.74 5.24 3.30
CA ALA A 128 20.05 4.83 2.77
C ALA A 128 19.98 3.48 2.04
N ALA A 129 19.06 2.60 2.43
CA ALA A 129 18.83 1.33 1.76
C ALA A 129 18.14 1.49 0.40
N MET A 130 17.38 2.57 0.16
CA MET A 130 16.67 2.77 -1.11
C MET A 130 17.64 3.12 -2.25
N PRO A 131 17.62 2.37 -3.37
CA PRO A 131 18.38 2.73 -4.55
C PRO A 131 17.77 3.97 -5.24
N ASN A 132 18.37 4.39 -6.35
CA ASN A 132 17.66 5.26 -7.30
C ASN A 132 16.81 4.39 -8.23
N TRP A 133 15.86 5.01 -8.92
CA TRP A 133 15.17 4.37 -10.03
C TRP A 133 16.17 3.96 -11.11
N THR A 134 15.92 2.82 -11.75
CA THR A 134 16.53 2.51 -13.04
C THR A 134 16.06 3.52 -14.07
N THR A 135 16.99 4.09 -14.83
CA THR A 135 16.66 5.15 -15.79
C THR A 135 15.90 4.57 -16.99
N GLU A 136 15.20 5.40 -17.76
CA GLU A 136 14.54 4.94 -19.00
C GLU A 136 15.51 4.41 -20.06
N ALA A 137 16.80 4.75 -19.97
CA ALA A 137 17.83 4.16 -20.82
C ALA A 137 18.11 2.68 -20.46
N ASP A 138 17.78 2.27 -19.22
CA ASP A 138 18.10 0.96 -18.67
C ASP A 138 16.93 -0.03 -18.73
N VAL A 139 15.71 0.43 -19.06
CA VAL A 139 14.49 -0.39 -19.03
C VAL A 139 13.64 -0.07 -20.24
N THR A 140 13.20 -1.09 -20.99
CA THR A 140 12.24 -0.85 -22.07
C THR A 140 10.93 -0.33 -21.47
N LEU A 141 10.24 0.57 -22.18
CA LEU A 141 8.93 1.09 -21.78
C LEU A 141 7.91 -0.06 -21.71
N GLN A 142 7.86 -0.80 -20.60
CA GLN A 142 6.93 -1.89 -20.20
C GLN A 142 7.60 -3.03 -19.41
N GLU A 143 8.92 -2.99 -19.16
CA GLU A 143 9.57 -3.99 -18.30
C GLU A 143 9.44 -3.64 -16.81
N GLN A 144 9.18 -4.64 -15.98
CA GLN A 144 9.16 -4.46 -14.52
C GLN A 144 10.52 -3.97 -14.04
N THR A 145 10.56 -2.81 -13.41
CA THR A 145 11.77 -2.30 -12.77
C THR A 145 12.15 -3.19 -11.57
N PRO A 146 13.46 -3.29 -11.23
CA PRO A 146 13.90 -4.15 -10.14
C PRO A 146 13.44 -3.64 -8.76
N PRO A 147 13.29 -4.53 -7.77
CA PRO A 147 12.99 -4.12 -6.42
C PRO A 147 14.06 -3.18 -5.81
N PRO A 148 13.69 -2.32 -4.84
CA PRO A 148 12.41 -2.27 -4.13
C PRO A 148 11.34 -1.41 -4.84
N PHE A 149 11.59 -0.93 -6.06
CA PHE A 149 10.65 -0.12 -6.83
C PHE A 149 10.22 -0.86 -8.08
N VAL A 150 9.16 -1.66 -7.96
CA VAL A 150 8.62 -2.48 -9.05
C VAL A 150 7.49 -1.73 -9.76
N ALA A 151 7.77 -1.13 -10.91
CA ALA A 151 6.78 -0.61 -11.84
C ALA A 151 6.25 -1.72 -12.76
N TRP A 152 5.17 -1.47 -13.51
CA TRP A 152 4.55 -2.44 -14.42
C TRP A 152 4.16 -3.77 -13.76
N CYS A 153 3.83 -3.73 -12.47
CA CYS A 153 3.27 -4.85 -11.72
C CYS A 153 1.80 -5.06 -12.14
N PRO A 154 1.43 -6.22 -12.73
CA PRO A 154 0.08 -6.43 -13.23
C PRO A 154 -0.99 -6.22 -12.15
N GLU A 155 -2.12 -5.64 -12.56
CA GLU A 155 -3.33 -5.55 -11.74
C GLU A 155 -3.71 -6.96 -11.24
N GLY A 156 -4.10 -7.06 -9.97
CA GLY A 156 -4.36 -8.33 -9.30
C GLY A 156 -3.12 -9.10 -8.83
N GLN A 157 -1.90 -8.67 -9.18
CA GLN A 157 -0.66 -9.38 -8.85
C GLN A 157 0.28 -8.61 -7.91
N LYS A 158 -0.19 -7.54 -7.27
CA LYS A 158 0.60 -6.73 -6.34
C LYS A 158 1.23 -7.52 -5.20
N HIS A 159 0.56 -8.56 -4.72
CA HIS A 159 1.07 -9.48 -3.70
C HIS A 159 2.37 -10.18 -4.16
N LEU A 160 2.47 -10.58 -5.44
CA LEU A 160 3.68 -11.19 -6.00
C LEU A 160 4.81 -10.16 -6.15
N CYS A 161 4.50 -8.94 -6.59
CA CYS A 161 5.50 -7.88 -6.69
C CYS A 161 6.00 -7.44 -5.31
N THR A 162 5.11 -7.39 -4.31
CA THR A 162 5.46 -7.11 -2.92
C THR A 162 6.37 -8.19 -2.35
N ALA A 163 6.12 -9.47 -2.66
CA ALA A 163 7.01 -10.57 -2.27
C ALA A 163 8.44 -10.37 -2.81
N LYS A 164 8.60 -9.93 -4.07
CA LYS A 164 9.93 -9.60 -4.64
C LYS A 164 10.64 -8.47 -3.88
N ILE A 165 9.90 -7.49 -3.37
CA ILE A 165 10.46 -6.39 -2.55
C ILE A 165 10.92 -6.93 -1.19
N VAL A 166 10.12 -7.80 -0.56
CA VAL A 166 10.48 -8.45 0.70
C VAL A 166 11.76 -9.29 0.53
N GLU A 167 11.84 -10.11 -0.52
CA GLU A 167 13.02 -10.91 -0.85
C GLU A 167 14.27 -10.04 -1.05
N TRP A 168 14.12 -8.90 -1.72
CA TRP A 168 15.22 -7.96 -1.96
C TRP A 168 15.80 -7.38 -0.67
N TYR A 169 14.95 -7.01 0.29
CA TYR A 169 15.37 -6.52 1.60
C TYR A 169 15.98 -7.64 2.45
N ARG A 170 15.37 -8.84 2.46
CA ARG A 170 15.91 -10.01 3.17
C ARG A 170 17.30 -10.41 2.69
N ALA A 171 17.55 -10.32 1.37
CA ALA A 171 18.86 -10.58 0.78
C ALA A 171 19.94 -9.55 1.17
N ARG A 172 19.56 -8.47 1.88
CA ARG A 172 20.42 -7.39 2.37
C ARG A 172 20.40 -7.29 3.89
N ASP A 173 20.22 -8.43 4.55
CA ASP A 173 20.23 -8.56 6.01
C ASP A 173 19.16 -7.74 6.74
N VAL A 174 18.04 -7.45 6.07
CA VAL A 174 16.85 -6.87 6.69
C VAL A 174 15.79 -7.96 6.89
N PRO A 175 15.70 -8.59 8.08
CA PRO A 175 14.81 -9.73 8.32
C PRO A 175 13.36 -9.27 8.55
N ILE A 176 12.70 -8.80 7.48
CA ILE A 176 11.29 -8.43 7.50
C ILE A 176 10.46 -9.71 7.58
N LEU A 177 9.60 -9.84 8.58
CA LEU A 177 8.68 -10.97 8.70
C LEU A 177 7.43 -10.75 7.85
N ASP A 178 6.82 -11.82 7.36
CA ASP A 178 5.64 -11.71 6.49
C ASP A 178 4.51 -10.93 7.17
N GLU A 179 4.26 -11.21 8.44
CA GLU A 179 3.25 -10.50 9.22
C GLU A 179 3.55 -9.01 9.39
N ASP A 180 4.78 -8.54 9.18
CA ASP A 180 5.22 -7.14 9.30
C ASP A 180 5.37 -6.45 7.92
N VAL A 181 4.72 -7.00 6.90
CA VAL A 181 4.56 -6.40 5.56
C VAL A 181 3.18 -5.77 5.43
N TYR A 182 3.12 -4.52 4.95
CA TYR A 182 1.89 -3.76 4.72
C TYR A 182 1.89 -3.18 3.33
N PHE A 183 0.90 -3.55 2.51
CA PHE A 183 0.71 -3.00 1.17
C PHE A 183 -0.48 -2.03 1.13
N PHE A 184 -0.34 -0.92 0.40
CA PHE A 184 -1.38 0.09 0.25
C PHE A 184 -1.66 0.35 -1.23
N ASP A 185 -2.92 0.30 -1.61
CA ASP A 185 -3.38 0.53 -2.98
C ASP A 185 -4.82 1.06 -2.97
N ASP A 186 -5.22 1.81 -3.97
CA ASP A 186 -6.55 2.41 -4.04
C ASP A 186 -7.59 1.42 -4.58
N LYS A 187 -7.16 0.35 -5.23
CA LYS A 187 -8.00 -0.57 -5.99
C LYS A 187 -8.14 -1.91 -5.30
N GLU A 188 -9.38 -2.34 -5.11
CA GLU A 188 -9.70 -3.59 -4.43
C GLU A 188 -9.03 -4.81 -5.08
N ASP A 189 -9.04 -4.92 -6.42
CA ASP A 189 -8.44 -6.05 -7.14
C ASP A 189 -6.96 -6.24 -6.81
N ASN A 190 -6.25 -5.18 -6.42
CA ASN A 190 -4.84 -5.23 -6.05
C ASN A 190 -4.62 -5.60 -4.58
N VAL A 191 -5.58 -5.26 -3.72
CA VAL A 191 -5.52 -5.47 -2.27
C VAL A 191 -6.08 -6.84 -1.88
N ARG A 192 -7.23 -7.24 -2.44
CA ARG A 192 -7.94 -8.48 -2.09
C ARG A 192 -7.08 -9.74 -2.23
N PRO A 193 -6.21 -9.92 -3.25
CA PRO A 193 -5.37 -11.12 -3.38
C PRO A 193 -4.42 -11.38 -2.20
N PHE A 194 -4.12 -10.37 -1.39
CA PHE A 194 -3.31 -10.55 -0.19
C PHE A 194 -3.97 -11.47 0.86
N THR A 195 -5.29 -11.75 0.75
CA THR A 195 -5.98 -12.71 1.64
C THR A 195 -5.42 -14.13 1.51
N GLY A 196 -4.78 -14.45 0.39
CA GLY A 196 -4.07 -15.71 0.16
C GLY A 196 -2.63 -15.71 0.67
N THR A 197 -2.19 -14.69 1.40
CA THR A 197 -0.81 -14.52 1.88
C THR A 197 -0.75 -14.31 3.40
N SER A 198 0.46 -14.26 3.95
CA SER A 198 0.69 -13.85 5.35
C SER A 198 1.02 -12.35 5.49
N TYR A 199 0.93 -11.59 4.40
CA TYR A 199 1.12 -10.14 4.38
C TYR A 199 -0.17 -9.42 4.71
N ASN A 200 -0.06 -8.16 5.13
CA ASN A 200 -1.20 -7.27 5.33
C ASN A 200 -1.38 -6.37 4.11
N ALA A 201 -2.61 -5.99 3.82
CA ALA A 201 -2.90 -5.01 2.78
C ALA A 201 -4.13 -4.18 3.10
N LEU A 202 -4.08 -2.90 2.76
CA LEU A 202 -5.13 -1.95 3.07
C LEU A 202 -5.49 -1.17 1.81
N GLN A 203 -6.76 -1.23 1.43
CA GLN A 203 -7.29 -0.35 0.41
C GLN A 203 -7.38 1.07 0.97
N VAL A 204 -6.93 2.05 0.20
CA VAL A 204 -6.92 3.46 0.62
C VAL A 204 -7.79 4.32 -0.29
N SER A 205 -7.92 5.61 0.05
CA SER A 205 -8.83 6.53 -0.62
C SER A 205 -10.29 6.07 -0.50
N CYS A 206 -10.69 5.45 0.61
CA CYS A 206 -12.05 4.95 0.81
C CYS A 206 -13.08 6.09 0.86
N GLY A 207 -12.73 7.21 1.50
CA GLY A 207 -13.61 8.38 1.61
C GLY A 207 -13.88 9.11 0.29
N THR A 208 -13.07 8.86 -0.74
CA THR A 208 -13.17 9.57 -2.04
C THR A 208 -12.92 8.59 -3.18
N ARG A 209 -13.96 8.25 -3.95
CA ARG A 209 -13.90 7.21 -5.01
C ARG A 209 -14.20 7.77 -6.39
N ASN A 210 -13.55 7.21 -7.40
CA ASN A 210 -13.86 7.40 -8.81
C ASN A 210 -14.06 6.02 -9.46
N GLY A 211 -15.29 5.50 -9.41
CA GLY A 211 -15.58 4.13 -9.80
C GLY A 211 -14.90 3.13 -8.88
N THR A 212 -14.15 2.18 -9.44
CA THR A 212 -13.39 1.16 -8.68
C THR A 212 -12.06 1.67 -8.14
N ARG A 213 -11.69 2.93 -8.40
CA ARG A 213 -10.44 3.57 -8.00
C ARG A 213 -10.62 4.69 -6.99
N GLY A 214 -9.55 5.06 -6.30
CA GLY A 214 -9.47 6.22 -5.43
C GLY A 214 -9.52 7.52 -6.24
N LEU A 215 -10.12 8.56 -5.66
CA LEU A 215 -10.11 9.89 -6.25
C LEU A 215 -8.93 10.70 -5.74
N CYS A 216 -8.84 10.93 -4.42
CA CYS A 216 -7.88 11.86 -3.84
C CYS A 216 -6.56 11.23 -3.42
N GLY A 217 -6.45 9.91 -3.47
CA GLY A 217 -5.29 9.24 -2.90
C GLY A 217 -5.49 8.83 -1.45
N GLY A 218 -4.52 8.10 -0.90
CA GLY A 218 -4.56 7.68 0.48
C GLY A 218 -4.50 8.87 1.45
N THR A 219 -5.06 8.66 2.63
CA THR A 219 -4.95 9.57 3.78
C THR A 219 -4.00 9.01 4.84
N LEU A 220 -3.54 9.88 5.75
CA LEU A 220 -2.70 9.46 6.87
C LEU A 220 -3.40 8.46 7.78
N GLN A 221 -4.72 8.59 7.94
CA GLN A 221 -5.53 7.72 8.78
C GLN A 221 -5.71 6.33 8.17
N GLU A 222 -5.58 6.16 6.85
CA GLU A 222 -5.73 4.86 6.19
C GLU A 222 -4.43 4.04 6.20
N ALA A 223 -3.28 4.69 6.41
CA ALA A 223 -1.99 4.05 6.56
C ALA A 223 -1.75 3.59 8.00
N GLN A 224 -2.40 2.50 8.38
CA GLN A 224 -2.35 1.93 9.73
C GLN A 224 -1.57 0.60 9.77
N PRO A 225 -0.94 0.24 10.91
CA PRO A 225 -0.31 -1.08 11.10
C PRO A 225 -1.36 -2.16 11.39
N ALA A 226 -2.46 -2.17 10.66
CA ALA A 226 -3.53 -3.14 10.85
C ALA A 226 -3.12 -4.49 10.27
N LYS A 227 -3.32 -5.56 11.04
CA LYS A 227 -3.03 -6.91 10.57
C LYS A 227 -4.23 -7.46 9.82
N GLY A 228 -4.00 -8.14 8.70
CA GLY A 228 -5.02 -8.67 7.79
C GLY A 228 -5.20 -7.84 6.53
N VAL A 229 -6.28 -8.12 5.79
CA VAL A 229 -6.63 -7.42 4.55
C VAL A 229 -7.87 -6.58 4.77
N PHE A 230 -7.77 -5.27 4.50
CA PHE A 230 -8.84 -4.31 4.65
C PHE A 230 -9.22 -3.71 3.30
N LEU A 231 -10.52 -3.72 2.99
CA LEU A 231 -11.08 -3.18 1.76
C LEU A 231 -11.97 -1.98 2.07
N CYS A 232 -12.15 -1.10 1.10
CA CYS A 232 -13.05 0.02 1.23
C CYS A 232 -14.50 -0.44 1.15
N HIS A 233 -15.28 -0.16 2.18
CA HIS A 233 -16.73 -0.30 2.17
C HIS A 233 -17.38 1.02 2.61
N GLY A 234 -18.02 1.71 1.67
CA GLY A 234 -18.37 3.11 1.85
C GLY A 234 -17.11 3.96 2.06
N ALA A 235 -17.10 4.80 3.09
CA ALA A 235 -15.98 5.70 3.41
C ALA A 235 -14.93 5.08 4.35
N ALA A 236 -15.02 3.79 4.68
CA ALA A 236 -14.20 3.16 5.71
C ALA A 236 -13.46 1.91 5.21
N GLN A 237 -12.35 1.59 5.87
CA GLN A 237 -11.65 0.32 5.74
C GLN A 237 -12.33 -0.74 6.60
N VAL A 238 -12.72 -1.87 6.00
CA VAL A 238 -13.38 -3.00 6.65
C VAL A 238 -12.60 -4.27 6.35
N CYS A 239 -12.48 -5.18 7.32
CA CYS A 239 -11.80 -6.45 7.10
C CYS A 239 -12.46 -7.23 5.96
N ALA A 240 -11.67 -7.73 5.01
CA ALA A 240 -12.18 -8.45 3.85
C ALA A 240 -13.03 -9.67 4.26
N GLN A 241 -12.65 -10.36 5.33
CA GLN A 241 -13.39 -11.52 5.83
C GLN A 241 -14.78 -11.17 6.35
N ASP A 242 -14.98 -9.98 6.89
CA ASP A 242 -16.29 -9.53 7.37
C ASP A 242 -17.23 -9.19 6.20
N LEU A 243 -16.67 -8.85 5.03
CA LEU A 243 -17.43 -8.61 3.80
C LEU A 243 -17.86 -9.91 3.11
N ASP A 244 -17.03 -10.95 3.22
CA ASP A 244 -17.28 -12.26 2.61
C ASP A 244 -18.16 -13.16 3.51
N SER A 245 -18.39 -12.78 4.77
CA SER A 245 -19.23 -13.56 5.69
C SER A 245 -20.72 -13.41 5.34
N PRO A 246 -21.44 -14.51 5.06
CA PRO A 246 -22.88 -14.44 4.88
C PRO A 246 -23.48 -13.96 6.20
N ARG A 247 -24.08 -12.76 6.19
CA ARG A 247 -24.89 -12.30 7.33
C ARG A 247 -25.89 -13.42 7.61
N LEU A 248 -25.78 -14.06 8.77
CA LEU A 248 -26.80 -14.98 9.26
C LEU A 248 -28.07 -14.14 9.42
N ILE A 249 -28.98 -14.25 8.45
CA ILE A 249 -30.35 -13.74 8.52
C ILE A 249 -31.21 -14.83 9.14
#